data_AF-A0A087TUB9-F1
#
_entry.id   AF-A0A087TUB9-F1
#
_cell.length_a   1.000
_cell.length_b   1.000
_cell.length_c   1.000
_cell.angle_alpha   90.00
_cell.angle_beta   90.00
_cell.angle_gamma   90.00
#
_symmetry.space_group_name_H-M   'P 1'
#
loop_
_entity.id
_entity.type
_entity.pdbx_description
1 polymer ?
#
loop_
_entity_poly.entity_id
_entity_poly.type
_entity_poly.pdbx_seq_one_letter_code
_entity_poly.pdbx_strand_id
1 'polypeptide(L)'
;MWKKKIILYAAAFTGSCYIFPWTNKLCTNHLQAVCDSPSVPELENVCSYIYLPENHGHEFYDAFSPTWYLSQQNIPSYWKLLMLSKCKDRAVRHQAIKALSEIPKLESWQYTMISQAADSRTSVGLARMPKVNTSFFLSPSFRDLEEESLQLELLLFLMALPIHGVDVCVQRLSKRAIIFANRLFEHEFTWDYELEDLTNIYHSQQKRKAVVTFHKLCLEAILAHSAVKSHKYIMVEKGVMKLLLKILKCHENDYQFQSLIAQILANFSLEEEFAKIFSVTGWIGILASWKISPYVEVNLPAAKALANLDKDDFHHSLYDSGVYLLHPHNRQGPRDHLADIIFVHGILGATFWTWRQHDHQRKSNMSSSEKQSKPDQDTDNESYNSLNYTLCWPKDWLARDFPNLRLISVDYNTCLSNWKSQCLQRKEKDSLDVKAKDILQKLLLSKIGERPIVWVAHSMGGLLVKQMLVEAAASTDEK
;
A
#
# COMPACT_ATOMS: atom_id res chain seq x y z
N MET A 1 -13.06 22.15 11.55
CA MET A 1 -13.93 22.41 10.38
C MET A 1 -14.50 21.11 9.79
N TRP A 2 -14.90 20.14 10.65
CA TRP A 2 -15.57 18.88 10.29
C TRP A 2 -17.06 19.11 9.94
N LYS A 3 -17.32 20.13 9.13
CA LYS A 3 -18.65 20.60 8.73
C LYS A 3 -19.24 19.80 7.56
N LYS A 4 -18.56 18.74 7.10
CA LYS A 4 -19.01 17.86 6.00
C LYS A 4 -19.58 16.57 6.59
N LYS A 5 -20.73 16.14 6.05
CA LYS A 5 -21.52 14.99 6.50
C LYS A 5 -20.61 13.78 6.77
N ILE A 6 -20.68 13.26 7.99
CA ILE A 6 -19.96 12.05 8.41
C ILE A 6 -20.96 10.92 8.45
N ILE A 7 -20.70 9.87 7.68
CA ILE A 7 -21.50 8.64 7.76
C ILE A 7 -20.61 7.59 8.43
N LEU A 8 -21.07 7.03 9.55
CA LEU A 8 -20.34 6.03 10.31
C LEU A 8 -21.05 4.69 10.19
N TYR A 9 -20.50 3.79 9.38
CA TYR A 9 -20.96 2.41 9.33
C TYR A 9 -20.13 1.59 10.32
N ALA A 10 -20.76 1.14 11.41
CA ALA A 10 -20.14 0.23 12.38
C ALA A 10 -20.92 -1.08 12.43
N ALA A 11 -20.32 -2.17 11.94
CA ALA A 11 -20.86 -3.50 12.19
C ALA A 11 -20.45 -3.93 13.62
N ALA A 12 -21.39 -3.83 14.55
CA ALA A 12 -21.33 -4.51 15.85
C ALA A 12 -22.22 -5.76 15.81
N PHE A 13 -22.00 -6.69 16.74
CA PHE A 13 -22.84 -7.90 16.94
C PHE A 13 -24.33 -7.57 17.11
N THR A 14 -24.65 -6.32 17.44
CA THR A 14 -25.97 -5.69 17.31
C THR A 14 -25.96 -4.76 16.09
N GLY A 15 -26.43 -5.26 14.95
CA GLY A 15 -26.39 -4.57 13.65
C GLY A 15 -27.13 -3.24 13.62
N SER A 16 -26.46 -2.15 13.99
CA SER A 16 -27.02 -0.81 13.99
C SER A 16 -26.13 0.12 13.14
N CYS A 17 -26.72 0.64 12.05
CA CYS A 17 -26.13 1.70 11.24
C CYS A 17 -26.40 3.05 11.91
N TYR A 18 -25.37 3.85 12.20
CA TYR A 18 -25.55 5.18 12.78
C TYR A 18 -25.08 6.24 11.80
N ILE A 19 -26.00 7.03 11.26
CA ILE A 19 -25.65 8.26 10.54
C ILE A 19 -25.56 9.36 11.59
N PHE A 20 -24.37 9.91 11.82
CA PHE A 20 -24.17 11.07 12.69
C PHE A 20 -24.00 12.33 11.82
N PRO A 21 -25.06 13.13 11.61
CA PRO A 21 -24.89 14.46 11.03
C PRO A 21 -24.13 15.34 12.03
N TRP A 22 -22.84 15.57 11.80
CA TRP A 22 -22.10 16.58 12.56
C TRP A 22 -22.37 17.97 11.96
N THR A 23 -23.44 18.62 12.44
CA THR A 23 -23.73 20.03 12.15
C THR A 23 -23.56 20.84 13.43
N ASN A 24 -22.49 21.62 13.54
CA ASN A 24 -22.18 22.31 14.80
C ASN A 24 -22.92 23.66 14.91
N LYS A 25 -23.97 23.68 15.73
CA LYS A 25 -24.38 24.80 16.61
C LYS A 25 -25.45 24.24 17.57
N LEU A 26 -25.05 23.63 18.70
CA LEU A 26 -25.74 23.64 20.02
C LEU A 26 -25.37 22.50 20.99
N CYS A 27 -24.63 21.46 20.59
CA CYS A 27 -24.39 20.32 21.50
C CYS A 27 -23.04 20.40 22.23
N THR A 28 -22.89 21.37 23.12
CA THR A 28 -21.87 21.34 24.20
C THR A 28 -22.47 21.02 25.58
N ASN A 29 -23.79 20.83 25.72
CA ASN A 29 -24.43 20.72 27.04
C ASN A 29 -25.10 19.38 27.39
N HIS A 30 -24.98 18.31 26.58
CA HIS A 30 -25.58 17.01 26.94
C HIS A 30 -24.60 15.84 26.81
N LEU A 31 -23.65 15.78 27.74
CA LEU A 31 -23.03 14.54 28.22
C LEU A 31 -23.23 14.40 29.74
N GLN A 32 -24.41 14.79 30.21
CA GLN A 32 -24.89 14.48 31.55
C GLN A 32 -26.07 13.52 31.43
N ALA A 33 -26.09 12.55 32.33
CA ALA A 33 -27.00 11.42 32.48
C ALA A 33 -28.47 11.73 32.14
N VAL A 34 -29.24 10.68 31.83
CA VAL A 34 -30.47 10.31 32.58
C VAL A 34 -31.16 9.11 31.91
N CYS A 35 -31.36 8.06 32.70
CA CYS A 35 -32.38 7.04 32.50
C CYS A 35 -33.78 7.66 32.65
N ASP A 36 -34.75 7.11 31.95
CA ASP A 36 -36.20 7.17 32.20
C ASP A 36 -37.03 8.35 31.69
N SER A 37 -38.08 7.91 30.97
CA SER A 37 -39.40 8.49 30.68
C SER A 37 -39.64 9.17 29.31
N PRO A 38 -40.85 9.01 28.75
CA PRO A 38 -41.13 9.19 27.33
C PRO A 38 -41.87 10.51 27.07
N SER A 39 -41.25 11.40 26.32
CA SER A 39 -41.99 12.39 25.55
C SER A 39 -41.19 12.67 24.29
N VAL A 40 -41.78 12.31 23.15
CA VAL A 40 -41.23 12.52 21.82
C VAL A 40 -41.61 13.94 21.40
N PRO A 41 -40.67 14.86 21.20
CA PRO A 41 -40.93 16.02 20.35
C PRO A 41 -40.65 15.61 18.90
N GLU A 42 -41.60 15.90 18.02
CA GLU A 42 -41.46 15.76 16.57
C GLU A 42 -40.22 16.51 16.08
N LEU A 43 -39.15 15.78 15.81
CA LEU A 43 -38.04 16.28 14.99
C LEU A 43 -38.39 16.00 13.52
N GLU A 44 -38.57 17.06 12.75
CA GLU A 44 -38.59 17.01 11.29
C GLU A 44 -37.37 16.21 10.80
N ASN A 45 -37.64 15.06 10.17
CA ASN A 45 -36.67 14.15 9.59
C ASN A 45 -35.92 14.81 8.41
N VAL A 46 -34.93 15.64 8.69
CA VAL A 46 -33.92 15.99 7.69
C VAL A 46 -32.90 14.84 7.67
N CYS A 47 -33.25 13.73 7.02
CA CYS A 47 -32.28 12.70 6.68
C CYS A 47 -31.23 13.31 5.74
N SER A 48 -30.09 13.70 6.29
CA SER A 48 -28.99 14.32 5.57
C SER A 48 -28.19 13.28 4.79
N TYR A 49 -28.77 12.72 3.72
CA TYR A 49 -28.07 11.81 2.81
C TYR A 49 -26.91 12.53 2.10
N ILE A 50 -25.79 11.84 1.88
CA ILE A 50 -24.79 12.25 0.88
C ILE A 50 -25.32 11.75 -0.46
N TYR A 51 -25.83 12.66 -1.29
CA TYR A 51 -26.22 12.33 -2.65
C TYR A 51 -24.95 12.18 -3.48
N LEU A 52 -24.60 10.93 -3.78
CA LEU A 52 -23.65 10.62 -4.85
C LEU A 52 -24.44 10.67 -6.15
N PRO A 53 -24.11 11.56 -7.11
CA PRO A 53 -24.81 11.63 -8.39
C PRO A 53 -24.78 10.27 -9.10
N GLU A 54 -25.90 9.89 -9.72
CA GLU A 54 -25.97 8.67 -10.51
C GLU A 54 -24.92 8.69 -11.63
N ASN A 55 -24.24 7.57 -11.79
CA ASN A 55 -23.14 7.40 -12.72
C ASN A 55 -23.67 7.36 -14.16
N HIS A 56 -23.96 8.51 -14.76
CA HIS A 56 -24.02 8.58 -16.22
C HIS A 56 -22.61 8.30 -16.73
N GLY A 57 -22.43 7.21 -17.48
CA GLY A 57 -21.14 6.66 -17.92
C GLY A 57 -20.29 7.65 -18.70
N HIS A 58 -19.71 8.62 -18.01
CA HIS A 58 -18.83 9.63 -18.57
C HIS A 58 -17.43 9.02 -18.59
N GLU A 59 -17.06 8.53 -19.76
CA GLU A 59 -15.67 8.26 -20.07
C GLU A 59 -14.82 9.49 -19.69
N PHE A 60 -13.77 9.24 -18.92
CA PHE A 60 -12.86 10.26 -18.40
C PHE A 60 -12.03 10.87 -19.53
N TYR A 61 -12.63 11.79 -20.29
CA TYR A 61 -11.95 12.55 -21.34
C TYR A 61 -11.93 14.03 -20.96
N ASP A 62 -10.79 14.48 -20.46
CA ASP A 62 -10.42 15.87 -20.70
C ASP A 62 -9.90 15.97 -22.13
N ALA A 63 -10.72 16.61 -22.97
CA ALA A 63 -10.44 16.87 -24.37
C ALA A 63 -9.34 17.93 -24.49
N PHE A 64 -8.08 17.50 -24.41
CA PHE A 64 -6.97 18.24 -25.02
C PHE A 64 -6.46 17.40 -26.18
N SER A 65 -6.62 17.90 -27.39
CA SER A 65 -6.09 17.25 -28.59
C SER A 65 -4.63 17.69 -28.77
N PRO A 66 -3.63 16.78 -28.70
CA PRO A 66 -2.23 17.12 -28.94
C PRO A 66 -1.93 17.45 -30.41
N THR A 67 -2.96 17.57 -31.25
CA THR A 67 -2.88 17.75 -32.71
C THR A 67 -2.05 18.95 -33.12
N TRP A 68 -2.07 20.06 -32.37
CA TRP A 68 -1.30 21.25 -32.73
C TRP A 68 0.22 21.07 -32.57
N TYR A 69 0.68 20.16 -31.70
CA TYR A 69 2.11 19.93 -31.48
C TYR A 69 2.68 18.87 -32.42
N LEU A 70 1.90 17.89 -32.89
CA LEU A 70 2.38 16.75 -33.70
C LEU A 70 2.80 17.11 -35.15
N SER A 71 2.79 18.38 -35.54
CA SER A 71 3.06 18.86 -36.90
C SER A 71 4.53 18.89 -37.33
N GLN A 72 5.49 18.61 -36.45
CA GLN A 72 6.92 18.54 -36.80
C GLN A 72 7.28 17.16 -37.38
N GLN A 73 7.53 17.09 -38.69
CA GLN A 73 7.60 15.85 -39.46
C GLN A 73 8.83 14.94 -39.22
N ASN A 74 9.80 15.34 -38.38
CA ASN A 74 11.11 14.65 -38.31
C ASN A 74 11.44 13.97 -36.96
N ILE A 75 10.56 14.00 -35.95
CA ILE A 75 10.82 13.36 -34.64
C ILE A 75 9.82 12.23 -34.41
N PRO A 76 10.25 10.99 -34.07
CA PRO A 76 9.34 9.91 -33.72
C PRO A 76 8.37 10.31 -32.63
N SER A 77 7.10 9.91 -32.77
CA SER A 77 6.01 10.31 -31.88
C SER A 77 6.30 10.00 -30.40
N TYR A 78 6.88 8.83 -30.10
CA TYR A 78 7.24 8.45 -28.73
C TYR A 78 8.32 9.35 -28.12
N TRP A 79 9.31 9.80 -28.91
CA TRP A 79 10.38 10.66 -28.42
C TRP A 79 9.86 12.05 -28.11
N LYS A 80 8.96 12.56 -28.96
CA LYS A 80 8.27 13.82 -28.72
C LYS A 80 7.44 13.78 -27.43
N LEU A 81 6.68 12.71 -27.22
CA LEU A 81 5.89 12.51 -26.00
C LEU A 81 6.78 12.39 -24.76
N LEU A 82 7.92 11.71 -24.86
CA LEU A 82 8.92 11.65 -23.79
C LEU A 82 9.55 13.03 -23.45
N MET A 83 9.70 13.90 -24.43
CA MET A 83 10.15 15.27 -24.17
C MET A 83 9.03 16.10 -23.51
N LEU A 84 7.78 15.91 -23.92
CA LEU A 84 6.61 16.57 -23.33
C LEU A 84 6.33 16.08 -21.89
N SER A 85 6.63 14.82 -21.57
CA SER A 85 6.51 14.29 -20.19
C SER A 85 7.46 14.97 -19.21
N LYS A 86 8.43 15.76 -19.70
CA LYS A 86 9.39 16.55 -18.90
C LYS A 86 9.12 18.05 -18.92
N CYS A 87 8.03 18.49 -19.55
CA CYS A 87 7.64 19.91 -19.57
C CYS A 87 7.36 20.45 -18.17
N LYS A 88 7.47 21.79 -17.99
CA LYS A 88 7.15 22.45 -16.71
C LYS A 88 5.65 22.37 -16.36
N ASP A 89 4.78 22.35 -17.36
CA ASP A 89 3.33 22.26 -17.19
C ASP A 89 2.89 20.84 -16.81
N ARG A 90 2.21 20.70 -15.66
CA ARG A 90 1.72 19.42 -15.14
C ARG A 90 0.67 18.77 -16.05
N ALA A 91 -0.24 19.55 -16.64
CA ALA A 91 -1.29 19.02 -17.51
C ALA A 91 -0.69 18.44 -18.80
N VAL A 92 0.29 19.14 -19.37
CA VAL A 92 1.05 18.65 -20.54
C VAL A 92 1.77 17.34 -20.20
N ARG A 93 2.44 17.26 -19.05
CA ARG A 93 3.11 16.01 -18.61
C ARG A 93 2.12 14.86 -18.49
N HIS A 94 0.97 15.09 -17.84
CA HIS A 94 -0.06 14.06 -17.64
C HIS A 94 -0.55 13.49 -18.97
N GLN A 95 -0.89 14.36 -19.92
CA GLN A 95 -1.38 13.94 -21.24
C GLN A 95 -0.30 13.24 -22.06
N ALA A 96 0.94 13.74 -22.01
CA ALA A 96 2.06 13.13 -22.70
C ALA A 96 2.32 11.70 -22.20
N ILE A 97 2.26 11.48 -20.88
CA ILE A 97 2.42 10.15 -20.26
C ILE A 97 1.27 9.21 -20.64
N LYS A 98 0.03 9.70 -20.64
CA LYS A 98 -1.14 8.93 -21.08
C LYS A 98 -0.94 8.47 -22.54
N ALA A 99 -0.70 9.42 -23.45
CA ALA A 99 -0.48 9.12 -24.86
C ALA A 99 0.73 8.21 -25.09
N LEU A 100 1.82 8.38 -24.32
CA LEU A 100 3.01 7.52 -24.40
C LEU A 100 2.70 6.07 -23.98
N SER A 101 1.88 5.88 -22.95
CA SER A 101 1.48 4.54 -22.48
C SER A 101 0.53 3.82 -23.43
N GLU A 102 -0.19 4.56 -24.27
CA GLU A 102 -1.18 4.06 -25.21
C GLU A 102 -0.60 3.79 -26.61
N ILE A 103 0.69 4.07 -26.85
CA ILE A 103 1.32 3.82 -28.16
C ILE A 103 1.29 2.32 -28.47
N PRO A 104 0.62 1.90 -29.56
CA PRO A 104 0.58 0.49 -29.92
C PRO A 104 1.94 0.07 -30.52
N LYS A 105 2.38 -1.15 -30.16
CA LYS A 105 3.45 -1.89 -30.85
C LYS A 105 4.80 -1.14 -30.95
N LEU A 106 5.33 -0.67 -29.82
CA LEU A 106 6.74 -0.26 -29.74
C LEU A 106 7.68 -1.48 -29.86
N GLU A 107 8.81 -1.29 -30.52
CA GLU A 107 9.87 -2.30 -30.61
C GLU A 107 10.72 -2.34 -29.33
N SER A 108 11.36 -3.47 -29.02
CA SER A 108 12.12 -3.68 -27.77
C SER A 108 13.23 -2.64 -27.54
N TRP A 109 13.89 -2.17 -28.61
CA TRP A 109 14.91 -1.13 -28.49
C TRP A 109 14.29 0.25 -28.21
N GLN A 110 13.07 0.53 -28.70
CA GLN A 110 12.36 1.79 -28.41
C GLN A 110 11.98 1.84 -26.93
N TYR A 111 11.49 0.73 -26.37
CA TYR A 111 11.28 0.61 -24.93
C TYR A 111 12.56 0.88 -24.13
N THR A 112 13.67 0.27 -24.54
CA THR A 112 14.99 0.49 -23.91
C THR A 112 15.42 1.96 -23.98
N MET A 113 15.25 2.61 -25.13
CA MET A 113 15.58 4.02 -25.30
C MET A 113 14.73 4.91 -24.39
N ILE A 114 13.42 4.62 -24.29
CA ILE A 114 12.51 5.36 -23.41
C ILE A 114 12.89 5.14 -21.95
N SER A 115 13.13 3.90 -21.53
CA SER A 115 13.46 3.58 -20.13
C SER A 115 14.77 4.22 -19.68
N GLN A 116 15.79 4.25 -20.55
CA GLN A 116 17.07 4.93 -20.28
C GLN A 116 16.96 6.45 -20.24
N ALA A 117 16.06 7.04 -21.05
CA ALA A 117 15.90 8.48 -21.12
C ALA A 117 14.82 9.03 -20.16
N ALA A 118 13.95 8.19 -19.60
CA ALA A 118 12.91 8.60 -18.66
C ALA A 118 13.52 9.14 -17.35
N ASP A 119 13.01 10.27 -16.87
CA ASP A 119 13.31 10.74 -15.53
C ASP A 119 12.39 10.07 -14.50
N SER A 120 12.60 10.36 -13.21
CA SER A 120 11.81 9.75 -12.14
C SER A 120 10.32 10.07 -12.24
N ARG A 121 9.97 11.31 -12.61
CA ARG A 121 8.57 11.75 -12.76
C ARG A 121 7.87 11.06 -13.91
N THR A 122 8.54 10.92 -15.06
CA THR A 122 8.02 10.19 -16.22
C THR A 122 7.84 8.71 -15.87
N SER A 123 8.85 8.09 -15.25
CA SER A 123 8.81 6.67 -14.88
C SER A 123 7.68 6.37 -13.89
N VAL A 124 7.55 7.16 -12.82
CA VAL A 124 6.46 7.02 -11.85
C VAL A 124 5.09 7.22 -12.51
N GLY A 125 5.00 8.19 -13.43
CA GLY A 125 3.76 8.45 -14.15
C GLY A 125 3.33 7.31 -15.06
N LEU A 126 4.26 6.75 -15.83
CA LEU A 126 4.01 5.54 -16.62
C LEU A 126 3.60 4.38 -15.72
N ALA A 127 4.27 4.18 -14.58
CA ALA A 127 3.92 3.14 -13.61
C ALA A 127 2.50 3.30 -13.03
N ARG A 128 1.95 4.52 -13.04
CA ARG A 128 0.57 4.82 -12.64
C ARG A 128 -0.42 4.93 -13.80
N MET A 129 -0.07 4.44 -14.99
CA MET A 129 -1.02 4.23 -16.08
C MET A 129 -1.68 2.83 -15.99
N PRO A 130 -2.91 2.68 -16.51
CA PRO A 130 -3.56 1.38 -16.62
C PRO A 130 -2.79 0.47 -17.60
N LYS A 131 -2.57 -0.79 -17.21
CA LYS A 131 -1.97 -1.85 -18.07
C LYS A 131 -0.64 -1.45 -18.76
N VAL A 132 0.19 -0.64 -18.08
CA VAL A 132 1.49 -0.22 -18.61
C VAL A 132 2.42 -1.42 -18.86
N ASN A 133 3.14 -1.41 -19.98
CA ASN A 133 4.16 -2.40 -20.28
C ASN A 133 5.39 -2.20 -19.38
N THR A 134 5.86 -3.25 -18.71
CA THR A 134 7.02 -3.19 -17.81
C THR A 134 8.33 -2.86 -18.53
N SER A 135 8.41 -3.06 -19.85
CA SER A 135 9.57 -2.67 -20.67
C SER A 135 9.82 -1.17 -20.73
N PHE A 136 8.87 -0.33 -20.31
CA PHE A 136 9.09 1.12 -20.16
C PHE A 136 10.04 1.50 -19.02
N PHE A 137 10.41 0.56 -18.14
CA PHE A 137 11.21 0.83 -16.96
C PHE A 137 12.61 0.23 -17.07
N LEU A 138 13.57 0.84 -16.38
CA LEU A 138 14.90 0.27 -16.24
C LEU A 138 14.81 -1.07 -15.50
N SER A 139 15.43 -2.10 -16.07
CA SER A 139 15.57 -3.39 -15.39
C SER A 139 16.56 -3.27 -14.22
N PRO A 140 16.30 -3.91 -13.07
CA PRO A 140 17.26 -3.96 -11.97
C PRO A 140 18.58 -4.59 -12.41
N SER A 141 19.71 -4.00 -12.00
CA SER A 141 21.01 -4.63 -12.23
C SER A 141 21.25 -5.74 -11.20
N PHE A 142 21.22 -6.99 -11.66
CA PHE A 142 21.58 -8.15 -10.85
C PHE A 142 23.06 -8.56 -10.98
N ARG A 143 23.83 -7.89 -11.84
CA ARG A 143 25.21 -8.27 -12.19
C ARG A 143 26.17 -8.12 -11.02
N ASP A 144 26.02 -7.07 -10.20
CA ASP A 144 26.92 -6.76 -9.09
C ASP A 144 26.47 -7.39 -7.75
N LEU A 145 25.58 -8.38 -7.80
CA LEU A 145 24.92 -8.95 -6.62
C LEU A 145 25.56 -10.24 -6.09
N GLU A 146 26.62 -10.75 -6.71
CA GLU A 146 27.13 -12.11 -6.45
C GLU A 146 28.43 -12.17 -5.62
N GLU A 147 29.02 -11.02 -5.28
CA GLU A 147 30.37 -10.96 -4.69
C GLU A 147 30.46 -11.35 -3.20
N GLU A 148 29.37 -11.21 -2.42
CA GLU A 148 29.39 -11.43 -0.98
C GLU A 148 28.19 -12.29 -0.51
N SER A 149 28.37 -12.98 0.63
CA SER A 149 27.30 -13.73 1.28
C SER A 149 26.21 -12.78 1.77
N LEU A 150 25.00 -12.93 1.23
CA LEU A 150 23.82 -12.16 1.61
C LEU A 150 23.60 -12.16 3.13
N GLN A 151 23.85 -13.29 3.78
CA GLN A 151 23.67 -13.43 5.22
C GLN A 151 24.64 -12.52 5.99
N LEU A 152 25.89 -12.44 5.53
CA LEU A 152 26.92 -11.60 6.16
C LEU A 152 26.63 -10.12 5.93
N GLU A 153 26.25 -9.76 4.71
CA GLU A 153 25.81 -8.39 4.39
C GLU A 153 24.62 -7.95 5.24
N LEU A 154 23.63 -8.82 5.44
CA LEU A 154 22.47 -8.55 6.29
C LEU A 154 22.88 -8.36 7.76
N LEU A 155 23.77 -9.20 8.28
CA LEU A 155 24.28 -9.05 9.64
C LEU A 155 25.01 -7.72 9.83
N LEU A 156 25.96 -7.41 8.94
CA LEU A 156 26.73 -6.15 8.99
C LEU A 156 25.82 -4.94 8.84
N PHE A 157 24.83 -5.02 7.95
CA PHE A 157 23.84 -3.96 7.77
C PHE A 157 23.04 -3.72 9.05
N LEU A 158 22.51 -4.78 9.69
CA LEU A 158 21.75 -4.65 10.94
C LEU A 158 22.60 -4.09 12.08
N MET A 159 23.87 -4.48 12.18
CA MET A 159 24.80 -3.95 13.18
C MET A 159 25.12 -2.46 12.98
N ALA A 160 25.03 -1.97 11.73
CA ALA A 160 25.24 -0.56 11.42
C ALA A 160 24.00 0.33 11.64
N LEU A 161 22.82 -0.25 11.90
CA LEU A 161 21.60 0.52 12.12
C LEU A 161 21.58 1.21 13.49
N PRO A 162 20.99 2.42 13.59
CA PRO A 162 20.95 3.14 14.86
C PRO A 162 20.05 2.42 15.89
N ILE A 163 20.56 2.29 17.10
CA ILE A 163 19.81 1.69 18.23
C ILE A 163 18.87 2.73 18.87
N HIS A 164 19.17 4.03 18.72
CA HIS A 164 18.36 5.14 19.22
C HIS A 164 17.36 5.65 18.19
N GLY A 165 16.30 6.33 18.65
CA GLY A 165 15.23 6.87 17.78
C GLY A 165 14.21 5.82 17.32
N VAL A 166 14.32 4.59 17.84
CA VAL A 166 13.35 3.50 17.64
C VAL A 166 12.87 2.96 18.96
N ASP A 167 11.67 2.38 18.93
CA ASP A 167 11.04 1.76 20.10
C ASP A 167 11.86 0.57 20.63
N VAL A 168 11.74 0.27 21.92
CA VAL A 168 12.36 -0.89 22.58
C VAL A 168 12.05 -2.20 21.83
N CYS A 169 10.87 -2.32 21.24
CA CYS A 169 10.48 -3.48 20.45
C CYS A 169 11.33 -3.64 19.17
N VAL A 170 11.63 -2.54 18.49
CA VAL A 170 12.48 -2.54 17.29
C VAL A 170 13.91 -2.90 17.69
N GLN A 171 14.42 -2.32 18.77
CA GLN A 171 15.75 -2.66 19.30
C GLN A 171 15.88 -4.16 19.63
N ARG A 172 14.86 -4.75 20.26
CA ARG A 172 14.81 -6.20 20.54
C ARG A 172 14.75 -7.03 19.27
N LEU A 173 13.98 -6.62 18.28
CA LEU A 173 13.86 -7.33 17.01
C LEU A 173 15.21 -7.35 16.28
N SER A 174 15.88 -6.20 16.17
CA SER A 174 17.22 -6.10 15.58
C SER A 174 18.24 -6.94 16.35
N LYS A 175 18.24 -6.87 17.69
CA LYS A 175 19.11 -7.71 18.53
C LYS A 175 18.83 -9.21 18.35
N ARG A 176 17.57 -9.61 18.24
CA ARG A 176 17.17 -11.00 18.01
C ARG A 176 17.66 -11.49 16.65
N ALA A 177 17.54 -10.68 15.60
CA ALA A 177 18.06 -11.02 14.27
C ALA A 177 19.59 -11.21 14.30
N ILE A 178 20.33 -10.32 14.98
CA ILE A 178 21.80 -10.44 15.15
C ILE A 178 22.18 -11.71 15.91
N ILE A 179 21.52 -12.01 17.04
CA ILE A 179 21.78 -13.25 17.80
C ILE A 179 21.48 -14.48 16.96
N PHE A 180 20.40 -14.45 16.17
CA PHE A 180 20.03 -15.55 15.29
C PHE A 180 21.10 -15.75 14.20
N ALA A 181 21.62 -14.66 13.62
CA ALA A 181 22.69 -14.70 12.63
C ALA A 181 23.95 -15.37 13.18
N ASN A 182 24.41 -14.95 14.38
CA ASN A 182 25.62 -15.51 14.99
C ASN A 182 25.49 -17.03 15.19
N ARG A 183 24.33 -17.50 15.67
CA ARG A 183 24.07 -18.94 15.78
C ARG A 183 24.07 -19.64 14.43
N LEU A 184 23.52 -19.00 13.39
CA LEU A 184 23.52 -19.55 12.04
C LEU A 184 24.95 -19.75 11.54
N PHE A 185 25.83 -18.77 11.71
CA PHE A 185 27.24 -18.85 11.29
C PHE A 185 28.08 -19.83 12.13
N GLU A 186 27.87 -19.87 13.45
CA GLU A 186 28.49 -20.87 14.32
C GLU A 186 28.11 -22.29 13.88
N HIS A 187 26.84 -22.50 13.55
CA HIS A 187 26.38 -23.80 13.07
C HIS A 187 26.85 -24.11 11.64
N GLU A 188 26.96 -23.15 10.72
CA GLU A 188 27.49 -23.41 9.37
C GLU A 188 28.87 -24.08 9.41
N PHE A 189 29.74 -23.68 10.35
CA PHE A 189 31.06 -24.30 10.52
C PHE A 189 31.00 -25.76 11.00
N THR A 190 29.97 -26.13 11.76
CA THR A 190 29.79 -27.50 12.27
C THR A 190 29.16 -28.45 11.25
N TRP A 191 28.41 -27.94 10.26
CA TRP A 191 27.63 -28.75 9.33
C TRP A 191 28.45 -29.26 8.14
N ASP A 192 29.65 -28.71 7.92
CA ASP A 192 30.57 -29.14 6.87
C ASP A 192 31.30 -30.47 7.21
N TYR A 193 31.13 -31.02 8.42
CA TYR A 193 31.89 -32.18 8.91
C TYR A 193 31.11 -33.51 9.03
N GLU A 194 29.79 -33.56 8.80
CA GLU A 194 28.99 -34.79 8.99
C GLU A 194 28.53 -35.42 7.66
N LEU A 195 28.72 -36.73 7.51
CA LEU A 195 28.46 -37.50 6.29
C LEU A 195 27.40 -38.59 6.56
N GLU A 196 26.23 -38.49 5.92
CA GLU A 196 25.39 -39.58 5.36
C GLU A 196 24.13 -38.99 4.67
N ASP A 197 23.73 -39.55 3.52
CA ASP A 197 22.83 -38.91 2.53
C ASP A 197 21.44 -38.47 3.03
N LEU A 198 20.81 -39.20 3.95
CA LEU A 198 19.49 -38.82 4.51
C LEU A 198 19.61 -37.71 5.56
N THR A 199 20.66 -37.76 6.38
CA THR A 199 21.02 -36.75 7.37
C THR A 199 21.34 -35.44 6.65
N ASN A 200 22.12 -35.50 5.57
CA ASN A 200 22.45 -34.36 4.71
C ASN A 200 21.21 -33.71 4.08
N ILE A 201 20.21 -34.49 3.63
CA ILE A 201 18.96 -33.93 3.12
C ILE A 201 18.16 -33.23 4.25
N TYR A 202 18.03 -33.87 5.41
CA TYR A 202 17.31 -33.29 6.55
C TYR A 202 17.98 -32.00 7.06
N HIS A 203 19.30 -32.03 7.22
CA HIS A 203 20.11 -30.85 7.52
C HIS A 203 19.92 -29.80 6.43
N SER A 204 20.12 -30.09 5.15
CA SER A 204 19.93 -29.09 4.07
C SER A 204 18.55 -28.41 4.11
N GLN A 205 17.48 -29.13 4.45
CA GLN A 205 16.14 -28.55 4.62
C GLN A 205 16.04 -27.67 5.86
N GLN A 206 16.59 -28.09 6.99
CA GLN A 206 16.61 -27.29 8.22
C GLN A 206 17.46 -26.02 8.07
N LYS A 207 18.61 -26.11 7.39
CA LYS A 207 19.46 -24.97 7.03
C LYS A 207 18.70 -23.98 6.14
N ARG A 208 18.03 -24.45 5.08
CA ARG A 208 17.17 -23.60 4.22
C ARG A 208 16.08 -22.89 5.04
N LYS A 209 15.38 -23.60 5.91
CA LYS A 209 14.35 -23.01 6.79
C LYS A 209 14.94 -21.97 7.74
N ALA A 210 16.11 -22.22 8.33
CA ALA A 210 16.79 -21.27 9.20
C ALA A 210 17.22 -20.00 8.45
N VAL A 211 17.78 -20.15 7.24
CA VAL A 211 18.15 -19.03 6.36
C VAL A 211 16.93 -18.19 5.96
N VAL A 212 15.83 -18.83 5.56
CA VAL A 212 14.56 -18.13 5.25
C VAL A 212 14.06 -17.37 6.48
N THR A 213 14.09 -18.01 7.65
CA THR A 213 13.70 -17.37 8.92
C THR A 213 14.59 -16.15 9.23
N PHE A 214 15.90 -16.27 9.02
CA PHE A 214 16.85 -15.18 9.21
C PHE A 214 16.56 -14.00 8.28
N HIS A 215 16.39 -14.26 6.97
CA HIS A 215 16.06 -13.22 6.00
C HIS A 215 14.76 -12.49 6.36
N LYS A 216 13.74 -13.24 6.81
CA LYS A 216 12.46 -12.66 7.24
C LYS A 216 12.62 -11.78 8.49
N LEU A 217 13.35 -12.25 9.50
CA LEU A 217 13.66 -11.45 10.70
C LEU A 217 14.43 -10.16 10.35
N CYS A 218 15.37 -10.24 9.41
CA CYS A 218 16.09 -9.05 8.93
C CYS A 218 15.14 -8.07 8.24
N LEU A 219 14.27 -8.53 7.34
CA LEU A 219 13.29 -7.66 6.69
C LEU A 219 12.30 -7.03 7.67
N GLU A 220 11.85 -7.77 8.68
CA GLU A 220 10.97 -7.22 9.74
C GLU A 220 11.68 -6.10 10.53
N ALA A 221 12.97 -6.27 10.84
CA ALA A 221 13.78 -5.23 11.48
C ALA A 221 13.96 -4.02 10.56
N ILE A 222 14.34 -4.24 9.29
CA ILE A 222 14.52 -3.20 8.27
C ILE A 222 13.21 -2.43 8.06
N LEU A 223 12.06 -3.11 8.01
CA LEU A 223 10.75 -2.49 7.91
C LEU A 223 10.48 -1.58 9.10
N ALA A 224 10.76 -2.04 10.32
CA ALA A 224 10.59 -1.22 11.52
C ALA A 224 11.49 0.03 11.52
N HIS A 225 12.75 -0.08 11.09
CA HIS A 225 13.66 1.06 10.95
C HIS A 225 13.23 2.01 9.81
N SER A 226 12.68 1.49 8.71
CA SER A 226 12.24 2.30 7.56
C SER A 226 11.09 3.27 7.88
N ALA A 227 10.33 3.01 8.95
CA ALA A 227 9.28 3.91 9.43
C ALA A 227 9.85 5.20 10.05
N VAL A 228 11.14 5.25 10.38
CA VAL A 228 11.80 6.42 10.99
C VAL A 228 12.54 7.21 9.93
N LYS A 229 12.21 8.51 9.77
CA LYS A 229 12.79 9.37 8.73
C LYS A 229 14.31 9.41 8.75
N SER A 230 14.93 9.68 9.90
CA SER A 230 16.40 9.77 10.01
C SER A 230 17.11 8.45 9.68
N HIS A 231 16.49 7.31 9.99
CA HIS A 231 17.07 5.99 9.73
C HIS A 231 17.08 5.66 8.24
N LYS A 232 16.06 6.09 7.49
CA LYS A 232 16.00 5.89 6.03
C LYS A 232 17.25 6.42 5.32
N TYR A 233 17.73 7.62 5.65
CA TYR A 233 18.94 8.17 5.02
C TYR A 233 20.18 7.32 5.27
N ILE A 234 20.37 6.86 6.51
CA ILE A 234 21.48 5.97 6.89
C ILE A 234 21.37 4.63 6.14
N MET A 235 20.16 4.08 6.04
CA MET A 235 19.90 2.84 5.31
C MET A 235 20.23 2.97 3.82
N VAL A 236 19.88 4.09 3.18
CA VAL A 236 20.27 4.36 1.78
C VAL A 236 21.79 4.43 1.64
N GLU A 237 22.47 5.18 2.52
CA GLU A 237 23.93 5.31 2.51
C GLU A 237 24.63 3.94 2.66
N LYS A 238 24.07 3.07 3.50
CA LYS A 238 24.56 1.70 3.71
C LYS A 238 24.11 0.70 2.63
N GLY A 239 23.47 1.15 1.55
CA GLY A 239 23.18 0.31 0.39
C GLY A 239 21.92 -0.57 0.50
N VAL A 240 20.93 -0.19 1.31
CA VAL A 240 19.71 -1.00 1.51
C VAL A 240 19.00 -1.35 0.19
N MET A 241 19.02 -0.47 -0.81
CA MET A 241 18.35 -0.71 -2.09
C MET A 241 18.95 -1.92 -2.85
N LYS A 242 20.28 -2.07 -2.80
CA LYS A 242 20.99 -3.24 -3.37
C LYS A 242 20.65 -4.49 -2.57
N LEU A 243 20.66 -4.37 -1.24
CA LEU A 243 20.38 -5.48 -0.33
C LEU A 243 18.97 -6.05 -0.51
N LEU A 244 17.97 -5.18 -0.67
CA LEU A 244 16.59 -5.58 -0.95
C LEU A 244 16.45 -6.32 -2.30
N LEU A 245 17.19 -5.92 -3.33
CA LEU A 245 17.24 -6.63 -4.61
C LEU A 245 17.87 -8.04 -4.46
N LYS A 246 18.93 -8.18 -3.67
CA LYS A 246 19.54 -9.49 -3.36
C LYS A 246 18.55 -10.42 -2.68
N ILE A 247 17.84 -9.94 -1.66
CA ILE A 247 16.80 -10.72 -0.97
C ILE A 247 15.70 -11.11 -1.96
N LEU A 248 15.26 -10.17 -2.80
CA LEU A 248 14.24 -10.45 -3.80
C LEU A 248 14.69 -11.53 -4.80
N LYS A 249 15.95 -11.50 -5.27
CA LYS A 249 16.51 -12.55 -6.16
C LYS A 249 16.46 -13.93 -5.49
N CYS A 250 16.69 -14.02 -4.17
CA CYS A 250 16.63 -15.28 -3.44
C CYS A 250 15.20 -15.80 -3.18
N HIS A 251 14.21 -14.91 -3.13
CA HIS A 251 12.81 -15.24 -2.76
C HIS A 251 11.81 -14.68 -3.77
N GLU A 252 12.14 -14.74 -5.06
CA GLU A 252 11.39 -14.03 -6.12
C GLU A 252 9.90 -14.39 -6.14
N ASN A 253 9.57 -15.64 -5.86
CA ASN A 253 8.20 -16.17 -5.89
C ASN A 253 7.49 -16.15 -4.51
N ASP A 254 8.13 -15.64 -3.45
CA ASP A 254 7.52 -15.59 -2.12
C ASP A 254 6.86 -14.23 -1.86
N TYR A 255 5.53 -14.21 -1.92
CA TYR A 255 4.74 -12.99 -1.72
C TYR A 255 4.93 -12.38 -0.32
N GLN A 256 5.35 -13.15 0.70
CA GLN A 256 5.61 -12.61 2.03
C GLN A 256 6.87 -11.73 2.02
N PHE A 257 7.91 -12.15 1.32
CA PHE A 257 9.12 -11.35 1.12
C PHE A 257 8.81 -10.13 0.25
N GLN A 258 8.10 -10.32 -0.86
CA GLN A 258 7.65 -9.21 -1.71
C GLN A 258 6.84 -8.18 -0.91
N SER A 259 5.92 -8.63 -0.04
CA SER A 259 5.10 -7.74 0.78
C SER A 259 5.94 -6.91 1.74
N LEU A 260 6.88 -7.54 2.47
CA LEU A 260 7.77 -6.82 3.38
C LEU A 260 8.63 -5.79 2.63
N ILE A 261 9.20 -6.18 1.48
CA ILE A 261 10.00 -5.28 0.63
C ILE A 261 9.13 -4.13 0.11
N ALA A 262 7.92 -4.41 -0.39
CA ALA A 262 7.00 -3.39 -0.88
C ALA A 262 6.60 -2.40 0.22
N GLN A 263 6.40 -2.86 1.45
CA GLN A 263 6.13 -2.00 2.61
C GLN A 263 7.33 -1.14 3.00
N ILE A 264 8.54 -1.69 2.96
CA ILE A 264 9.78 -0.94 3.16
C ILE A 264 9.85 0.18 2.10
N LEU A 265 9.76 -0.18 0.82
CA LEU A 265 9.78 0.76 -0.30
C LEU A 265 8.68 1.84 -0.18
N ALA A 266 7.49 1.49 0.29
CA ALA A 266 6.44 2.45 0.57
C ALA A 266 6.81 3.45 1.68
N ASN A 267 7.55 3.05 2.72
CA ASN A 267 8.03 4.00 3.72
C ASN A 267 9.14 4.91 3.17
N PHE A 268 10.02 4.39 2.31
CA PHE A 268 11.04 5.20 1.62
C PHE A 268 10.42 6.20 0.64
N SER A 269 9.31 5.83 -0.02
CA SER A 269 8.63 6.68 -1.01
C SER A 269 8.06 8.00 -0.47
N LEU A 270 7.97 8.14 0.87
CA LEU A 270 7.55 9.38 1.53
C LEU A 270 8.60 10.50 1.37
N GLU A 271 9.87 10.16 1.16
CA GLU A 271 10.95 11.13 0.99
C GLU A 271 11.21 11.36 -0.50
N GLU A 272 11.01 12.60 -0.95
CA GLU A 272 11.17 13.00 -2.35
C GLU A 272 12.57 12.72 -2.88
N GLU A 273 13.58 12.90 -2.04
CA GLU A 273 14.99 12.81 -2.40
C GLU A 273 15.36 11.40 -2.90
N PHE A 274 14.59 10.39 -2.51
CA PHE A 274 14.83 9.01 -2.93
C PHE A 274 14.18 8.65 -4.28
N ALA A 275 13.31 9.50 -4.86
CA ALA A 275 12.63 9.18 -6.12
C ALA A 275 13.59 8.85 -7.28
N LYS A 276 14.75 9.53 -7.33
CA LYS A 276 15.79 9.23 -8.32
C LYS A 276 16.38 7.84 -8.11
N ILE A 277 16.63 7.45 -6.86
CA ILE A 277 17.21 6.15 -6.50
C ILE A 277 16.29 5.03 -6.98
N PHE A 278 14.98 5.12 -6.74
CA PHE A 278 14.01 4.11 -7.21
C PHE A 278 14.04 3.94 -8.73
N SER A 279 14.25 5.03 -9.46
CA SER A 279 14.25 5.01 -10.92
C SER A 279 15.52 4.35 -11.47
N VAL A 280 16.69 4.75 -10.97
CA VAL A 280 17.97 4.24 -11.47
C VAL A 280 18.25 2.79 -11.04
N THR A 281 17.69 2.31 -9.92
CA THR A 281 17.85 0.92 -9.48
C THR A 281 16.81 -0.03 -10.08
N GLY A 282 15.86 0.47 -10.88
CA GLY A 282 14.79 -0.33 -11.48
C GLY A 282 13.63 -0.69 -10.55
N TRP A 283 13.55 -0.10 -9.35
CA TRP A 283 12.45 -0.34 -8.41
C TRP A 283 11.10 0.13 -8.94
N ILE A 284 11.05 1.19 -9.76
CA ILE A 284 9.79 1.65 -10.37
C ILE A 284 9.13 0.55 -11.22
N GLY A 285 9.92 -0.20 -11.99
CA GLY A 285 9.40 -1.31 -12.80
C GLY A 285 8.86 -2.46 -11.96
N ILE A 286 9.57 -2.82 -10.87
CA ILE A 286 9.11 -3.83 -9.91
C ILE A 286 7.82 -3.38 -9.22
N LEU A 287 7.73 -2.12 -8.77
CA LEU A 287 6.52 -1.60 -8.15
C LEU A 287 5.35 -1.55 -9.14
N ALA A 288 5.61 -1.24 -10.42
CA ALA A 288 4.59 -1.24 -11.47
C ALA A 288 4.01 -2.65 -11.70
N SER A 289 4.84 -3.69 -11.68
CA SER A 289 4.38 -5.08 -11.78
C SER A 289 3.68 -5.55 -10.50
N TRP A 290 4.19 -5.17 -9.32
CA TRP A 290 3.56 -5.49 -8.04
C TRP A 290 2.22 -4.80 -7.82
N LYS A 291 2.01 -3.60 -8.39
CA LYS A 291 0.72 -2.87 -8.38
C LYS A 291 -0.42 -3.68 -9.03
N ILE A 292 -0.12 -4.65 -9.89
CA ILE A 292 -1.12 -5.54 -10.51
C ILE A 292 -1.08 -6.96 -9.94
N SER A 293 -0.29 -7.21 -8.89
CA SER A 293 -0.23 -8.51 -8.21
C SER A 293 -1.61 -8.93 -7.68
N PRO A 294 -1.96 -10.23 -7.74
CA PRO A 294 -3.18 -10.74 -7.12
C PRO A 294 -3.11 -10.73 -5.59
N TYR A 295 -1.91 -10.65 -5.00
CA TYR A 295 -1.72 -10.58 -3.55
C TYR A 295 -1.86 -9.15 -3.07
N VAL A 296 -2.89 -8.88 -2.28
CA VAL A 296 -3.22 -7.54 -1.75
C VAL A 296 -2.08 -6.99 -0.88
N GLU A 297 -1.39 -7.87 -0.17
CA GLU A 297 -0.23 -7.61 0.67
C GLU A 297 0.99 -7.07 -0.11
N VAL A 298 1.05 -7.33 -1.42
CA VAL A 298 2.10 -6.84 -2.33
C VAL A 298 1.57 -5.65 -3.13
N ASN A 299 0.33 -5.78 -3.61
CA ASN A 299 -0.39 -4.80 -4.41
C ASN A 299 -0.52 -3.43 -3.72
N LEU A 300 -1.09 -3.40 -2.51
CA LEU A 300 -1.40 -2.14 -1.84
C LEU A 300 -0.16 -1.37 -1.43
N PRO A 301 0.90 -1.97 -0.84
CA PRO A 301 2.13 -1.23 -0.58
C PRO A 301 2.82 -0.74 -1.86
N ALA A 302 2.77 -1.52 -2.95
CA ALA A 302 3.35 -1.09 -4.22
C ALA A 302 2.59 0.10 -4.84
N ALA A 303 1.25 0.04 -4.86
CA ALA A 303 0.41 1.14 -5.30
C ALA A 303 0.61 2.40 -4.44
N LYS A 304 0.71 2.21 -3.12
CA LYS A 304 1.05 3.27 -2.16
C LYS A 304 2.40 3.91 -2.45
N ALA A 305 3.44 3.11 -2.67
CA ALA A 305 4.77 3.62 -2.98
C ALA A 305 4.77 4.47 -4.25
N LEU A 306 4.11 3.99 -5.31
CA LEU A 306 3.97 4.75 -6.55
C LEU A 306 3.17 6.05 -6.36
N ALA A 307 2.08 6.02 -5.58
CA ALA A 307 1.29 7.22 -5.31
C ALA A 307 2.07 8.29 -4.52
N ASN A 308 2.86 7.87 -3.53
CA ASN A 308 3.73 8.76 -2.77
C ASN A 308 4.83 9.41 -3.64
N LEU A 309 5.41 8.65 -4.58
CA LEU A 309 6.41 9.17 -5.53
C LEU A 309 5.80 10.11 -6.59
N ASP A 310 4.49 10.05 -6.81
CA ASP A 310 3.84 10.72 -7.93
C ASP A 310 3.39 12.14 -7.62
N LYS A 311 4.32 13.08 -7.72
CA LYS A 311 4.08 14.52 -7.52
C LYS A 311 3.25 15.17 -8.62
N ASP A 312 3.16 14.52 -9.77
CA ASP A 312 2.43 15.04 -10.92
C ASP A 312 0.96 14.64 -10.92
N ASP A 313 0.53 13.82 -9.94
CA ASP A 313 -0.88 13.57 -9.68
C ASP A 313 -1.60 14.88 -9.30
N PHE A 314 -2.75 15.12 -9.90
CA PHE A 314 -3.60 16.26 -9.56
C PHE A 314 -4.07 16.20 -8.11
N HIS A 315 -4.26 14.99 -7.58
CA HIS A 315 -4.69 14.73 -6.20
C HIS A 315 -3.54 14.22 -5.32
N HIS A 316 -2.30 14.59 -5.64
CA HIS A 316 -1.10 14.17 -4.90
C HIS A 316 -1.30 14.32 -3.38
N SER A 317 -1.12 13.19 -2.69
CA SER A 317 -1.31 13.02 -1.25
C SER A 317 -0.26 12.03 -0.75
N LEU A 318 0.14 12.15 0.52
CA LEU A 318 1.11 11.23 1.13
C LEU A 318 0.41 10.23 2.04
N TYR A 319 0.70 8.96 1.83
CA TYR A 319 0.16 7.85 2.60
C TYR A 319 1.28 7.30 3.48
N ASP A 320 1.21 7.60 4.78
CA ASP A 320 2.19 7.17 5.77
C ASP A 320 1.97 5.71 6.19
N SER A 321 2.89 5.11 6.94
CA SER A 321 2.83 3.74 7.45
C SER A 321 1.49 3.41 8.10
N GLY A 322 0.87 2.31 7.65
CA GLY A 322 -0.48 1.91 8.05
C GLY A 322 -1.61 2.53 7.22
N VAL A 323 -1.38 3.58 6.44
CA VAL A 323 -2.40 4.14 5.53
C VAL A 323 -2.19 3.58 4.12
N TYR A 324 -3.22 2.95 3.55
CA TYR A 324 -3.17 2.30 2.24
C TYR A 324 -4.24 2.84 1.30
N LEU A 325 -3.82 3.25 0.10
CA LEU A 325 -4.71 3.66 -0.97
C LEU A 325 -5.31 2.43 -1.65
N LEU A 326 -6.62 2.23 -1.48
CA LEU A 326 -7.37 1.17 -2.16
C LEU A 326 -7.78 1.62 -3.57
N HIS A 327 -8.15 2.88 -3.74
CA HIS A 327 -8.52 3.47 -5.03
C HIS A 327 -8.43 5.00 -4.98
N PRO A 328 -7.95 5.69 -6.03
CA PRO A 328 -7.49 5.17 -7.33
C PRO A 328 -5.99 4.81 -7.37
N HIS A 329 -5.66 3.68 -7.99
CA HIS A 329 -4.25 3.28 -8.19
C HIS A 329 -3.59 4.01 -9.37
N ASN A 330 -4.37 4.32 -10.40
CA ASN A 330 -3.89 5.04 -11.59
C ASN A 330 -4.17 6.54 -11.45
N ARG A 331 -3.35 7.37 -12.11
CA ARG A 331 -3.57 8.81 -12.14
C ARG A 331 -4.97 9.11 -12.65
N GLN A 332 -5.64 10.03 -11.97
CA GLN A 332 -6.88 10.62 -12.45
C GLN A 332 -6.57 11.95 -13.12
N GLY A 333 -7.54 12.45 -13.90
CA GLY A 333 -7.50 13.82 -14.40
C GLY A 333 -7.65 14.85 -13.27
N PRO A 334 -7.76 16.14 -13.59
CA PRO A 334 -7.88 17.23 -12.61
C PRO A 334 -9.21 17.27 -11.84
N ARG A 335 -10.18 16.38 -12.14
CA ARG A 335 -11.50 16.37 -11.49
C ARG A 335 -11.40 15.81 -10.08
N ASP A 336 -11.84 16.60 -9.10
CA ASP A 336 -11.81 16.23 -7.69
C ASP A 336 -12.68 15.01 -7.34
N HIS A 337 -12.20 14.25 -6.35
CA HIS A 337 -12.96 13.16 -5.74
C HIS A 337 -14.18 13.71 -4.97
N LEU A 338 -15.31 13.01 -5.06
CA LEU A 338 -16.56 13.43 -4.42
C LEU A 338 -16.53 13.27 -2.90
N ALA A 339 -15.87 12.21 -2.40
CA ALA A 339 -15.70 11.93 -0.99
C ALA A 339 -14.53 10.96 -0.75
N ASP A 340 -14.07 10.92 0.50
CA ASP A 340 -13.14 9.91 1.01
C ASP A 340 -13.91 8.84 1.77
N ILE A 341 -13.69 7.56 1.47
CA ILE A 341 -14.18 6.45 2.29
C ILE A 341 -12.99 5.82 3.01
N ILE A 342 -13.06 5.78 4.33
CA ILE A 342 -11.98 5.30 5.20
C ILE A 342 -12.41 4.04 5.92
N PHE A 343 -11.69 2.96 5.63
CA PHE A 343 -11.90 1.64 6.19
C PHE A 343 -11.00 1.44 7.42
N VAL A 344 -11.59 1.13 8.57
CA VAL A 344 -10.89 0.93 9.84
C VAL A 344 -11.24 -0.45 10.42
N HIS A 345 -10.26 -1.35 10.42
CA HIS A 345 -10.48 -2.72 10.88
C HIS A 345 -10.63 -2.83 12.41
N GLY A 346 -11.10 -3.99 12.87
CA GLY A 346 -11.27 -4.30 14.28
C GLY A 346 -10.11 -5.07 14.89
N ILE A 347 -10.37 -5.60 16.09
CA ILE A 347 -9.47 -6.47 16.83
C ILE A 347 -9.07 -7.71 16.01
N LEU A 348 -7.78 -8.10 16.07
CA LEU A 348 -7.19 -9.18 15.25
C LEU A 348 -7.38 -9.00 13.73
N GLY A 349 -7.87 -7.84 13.31
CA GLY A 349 -8.00 -7.46 11.92
C GLY A 349 -6.72 -6.86 11.40
N ALA A 350 -6.71 -6.66 10.09
CA ALA A 350 -5.68 -5.94 9.35
C ALA A 350 -6.28 -5.52 8.01
N THR A 351 -5.73 -4.46 7.42
CA THR A 351 -6.12 -3.96 6.08
C THR A 351 -6.13 -5.09 5.04
N PHE A 352 -5.14 -5.97 5.09
CA PHE A 352 -5.00 -7.07 4.11
C PHE A 352 -5.96 -8.25 4.33
N TRP A 353 -6.65 -8.30 5.47
CA TRP A 353 -7.44 -9.48 5.86
C TRP A 353 -8.91 -9.18 6.12
N THR A 354 -9.24 -8.02 6.69
CA THR A 354 -10.60 -7.73 7.18
C THR A 354 -11.60 -7.52 6.05
N TRP A 355 -11.16 -6.99 4.91
CA TRP A 355 -12.04 -6.57 3.82
C TRP A 355 -12.11 -7.57 2.65
N ARG A 356 -11.84 -8.85 2.92
CA ARG A 356 -11.87 -9.91 1.90
C ARG A 356 -13.15 -10.73 1.99
N GLN A 357 -13.52 -11.37 0.89
CA GLN A 357 -14.61 -12.32 0.86
C GLN A 357 -14.29 -13.58 1.68
N HIS A 358 -15.30 -14.27 2.23
CA HIS A 358 -15.04 -15.42 3.09
C HIS A 358 -14.48 -16.61 2.29
N ASP A 359 -13.40 -17.24 2.80
CA ASP A 359 -12.71 -18.37 2.17
C ASP A 359 -13.63 -19.57 1.79
N HIS A 360 -14.80 -19.75 2.43
CA HIS A 360 -15.75 -20.79 2.02
C HIS A 360 -16.26 -20.59 0.60
N GLN A 361 -16.40 -19.33 0.17
CA GLN A 361 -16.80 -18.99 -1.20
C GLN A 361 -15.68 -19.24 -2.22
N ARG A 362 -14.42 -19.28 -1.77
CA ARG A 362 -13.28 -19.69 -2.60
C ARG A 362 -13.34 -21.19 -2.92
N LYS A 363 -13.73 -22.01 -1.94
CA LYS A 363 -13.88 -23.47 -2.09
C LYS A 363 -15.12 -23.87 -2.90
N SER A 364 -16.24 -23.15 -2.74
CA SER A 364 -17.43 -23.37 -3.57
C SER A 364 -17.13 -23.09 -5.04
N ASN A 365 -16.40 -22.00 -5.33
CA ASN A 365 -16.04 -21.66 -6.71
C ASN A 365 -15.09 -22.69 -7.34
N MET A 366 -14.13 -23.24 -6.57
CA MET A 366 -13.25 -24.33 -7.05
C MET A 366 -14.01 -25.64 -7.31
N SER A 367 -15.00 -25.99 -6.48
CA SER A 367 -15.75 -27.25 -6.61
C SER A 367 -16.84 -27.22 -7.68
N SER A 368 -17.33 -26.05 -8.07
CA SER A 368 -18.18 -25.89 -9.26
C SER A 368 -17.41 -26.02 -10.57
N SER A 369 -16.09 -25.78 -10.57
CA SER A 369 -15.21 -25.93 -11.75
C SER A 369 -14.87 -27.39 -12.08
N GLU A 370 -15.01 -28.32 -11.14
CA GLU A 370 -14.64 -29.73 -11.34
C GLU A 370 -15.76 -30.60 -11.92
N LYS A 371 -16.98 -30.07 -12.14
CA LYS A 371 -18.13 -30.86 -12.63
C LYS A 371 -18.58 -30.60 -14.06
N GLN A 372 -17.87 -29.76 -14.83
CA GLN A 372 -18.02 -29.58 -16.28
C GLN A 372 -16.59 -29.32 -16.81
N SER A 373 -15.93 -30.11 -17.66
CA SER A 373 -16.37 -30.76 -18.90
C SER A 373 -15.32 -31.80 -19.34
N LYS A 374 -15.72 -32.74 -20.21
CA LYS A 374 -14.82 -33.54 -21.05
C LYS A 374 -13.90 -32.65 -21.90
N PRO A 375 -12.72 -33.13 -22.34
CA PRO A 375 -11.81 -32.34 -23.14
C PRO A 375 -12.26 -32.33 -24.61
N ASP A 376 -12.96 -31.28 -25.02
CA ASP A 376 -13.03 -30.91 -26.43
C ASP A 376 -11.99 -29.81 -26.68
N GLN A 377 -11.13 -30.06 -27.68
CA GLN A 377 -10.12 -29.16 -28.16
C GLN A 377 -10.80 -27.98 -28.87
N ASP A 378 -10.64 -26.77 -28.34
CA ASP A 378 -10.42 -25.50 -29.07
C ASP A 378 -10.81 -24.28 -28.22
N THR A 379 -9.94 -23.26 -28.24
CA THR A 379 -10.12 -21.83 -27.84
C THR A 379 -10.09 -21.42 -26.35
N ASP A 380 -8.97 -20.80 -25.96
CA ASP A 380 -8.83 -19.52 -25.24
C ASP A 380 -9.94 -19.08 -24.24
N ASN A 381 -10.23 -19.87 -23.20
CA ASN A 381 -11.20 -19.47 -22.17
C ASN A 381 -10.89 -19.92 -20.73
N GLU A 382 -9.61 -20.01 -20.34
CA GLU A 382 -9.23 -20.30 -18.93
C GLU A 382 -9.37 -19.09 -17.97
N SER A 383 -9.74 -17.90 -18.46
CA SER A 383 -9.75 -16.66 -17.65
C SER A 383 -11.07 -16.31 -16.94
N TYR A 384 -12.19 -16.98 -17.23
CA TYR A 384 -13.51 -16.47 -16.82
C TYR A 384 -14.11 -17.08 -15.53
N ASN A 385 -13.57 -18.18 -14.98
CA ASN A 385 -14.19 -18.86 -13.81
C ASN A 385 -13.51 -18.59 -12.45
N SER A 386 -12.48 -17.73 -12.38
CA SER A 386 -11.92 -17.20 -11.11
C SER A 386 -12.52 -15.85 -10.66
N LEU A 387 -13.46 -15.31 -11.44
CA LEU A 387 -13.90 -13.90 -11.39
C LEU A 387 -14.78 -13.49 -10.19
N ASN A 388 -15.24 -14.41 -9.35
CA ASN A 388 -16.22 -14.10 -8.29
C ASN A 388 -15.66 -14.07 -6.85
N TYR A 389 -14.34 -14.28 -6.66
CA TYR A 389 -13.72 -14.17 -5.34
C TYR A 389 -12.85 -12.91 -5.24
N THR A 390 -13.13 -12.05 -4.26
CA THR A 390 -12.33 -10.84 -4.00
C THR A 390 -11.50 -10.97 -2.73
N LEU A 391 -10.22 -10.59 -2.83
CA LEU A 391 -9.32 -10.45 -1.69
C LEU A 391 -9.45 -9.08 -1.01
N CYS A 392 -10.12 -8.11 -1.63
CA CYS A 392 -10.39 -6.79 -1.09
C CYS A 392 -11.62 -6.19 -1.77
N TRP A 393 -12.82 -6.47 -1.25
CA TRP A 393 -14.07 -6.04 -1.89
C TRP A 393 -14.20 -4.52 -2.05
N PRO A 394 -13.65 -3.64 -1.16
CA PRO A 394 -13.72 -2.21 -1.40
C PRO A 394 -12.91 -1.79 -2.62
N LYS A 395 -11.76 -2.42 -2.83
CA LYS A 395 -10.92 -2.17 -4.00
C LYS A 395 -11.55 -2.74 -5.28
N ASP A 396 -12.12 -3.95 -5.23
CA ASP A 396 -12.50 -4.67 -6.44
C ASP A 396 -13.94 -4.35 -6.88
N TRP A 397 -14.88 -4.17 -5.95
CA TRP A 397 -16.29 -3.92 -6.25
C TRP A 397 -16.66 -2.45 -6.05
N LEU A 398 -16.41 -1.89 -4.86
CA LEU A 398 -16.84 -0.52 -4.55
C LEU A 398 -16.15 0.53 -5.44
N ALA A 399 -14.86 0.34 -5.75
CA ALA A 399 -14.12 1.22 -6.66
C ALA A 399 -14.68 1.19 -8.10
N ARG A 400 -15.19 0.04 -8.55
CA ARG A 400 -15.80 -0.12 -9.88
C ARG A 400 -17.15 0.59 -9.94
N ASP A 401 -17.95 0.45 -8.89
CA ASP A 401 -19.28 1.05 -8.82
C ASP A 401 -19.20 2.57 -8.65
N PHE A 402 -18.19 3.07 -7.92
CA PHE A 402 -17.99 4.48 -7.63
C PHE A 402 -16.54 4.96 -7.94
N PRO A 403 -16.19 5.15 -9.22
CA PRO A 403 -14.82 5.48 -9.63
C PRO A 403 -14.35 6.88 -9.18
N ASN A 404 -15.28 7.78 -8.86
CA ASN A 404 -15.01 9.17 -8.43
C ASN A 404 -14.76 9.31 -6.92
N LEU A 405 -14.74 8.21 -6.17
CA LEU A 405 -14.41 8.21 -4.74
C LEU A 405 -12.92 7.94 -4.53
N ARG A 406 -12.39 8.38 -3.39
CA ARG A 406 -11.08 7.90 -2.90
C ARG A 406 -11.32 6.93 -1.75
N LEU A 407 -10.77 5.73 -1.88
CA LEU A 407 -10.92 4.67 -0.89
C LEU A 407 -9.60 4.42 -0.19
N ILE A 408 -9.58 4.48 1.14
CA ILE A 408 -8.38 4.32 1.97
C ILE A 408 -8.67 3.31 3.06
N SER A 409 -7.69 2.44 3.36
CA SER A 409 -7.72 1.58 4.54
C SER A 409 -6.64 1.99 5.53
N VAL A 410 -6.98 1.92 6.81
CA VAL A 410 -6.07 2.18 7.93
C VAL A 410 -5.76 0.86 8.63
N ASP A 411 -4.47 0.55 8.71
CA ASP A 411 -3.89 -0.57 9.42
C ASP A 411 -3.22 -0.08 10.71
N TYR A 412 -3.54 -0.75 11.82
CA TYR A 412 -3.00 -0.42 13.13
C TYR A 412 -2.90 -1.66 14.02
N ASN A 413 -2.04 -1.61 15.03
CA ASN A 413 -1.81 -2.77 15.89
C ASN A 413 -3.03 -3.06 16.78
N THR A 414 -3.60 -4.26 16.64
CA THR A 414 -4.80 -4.72 17.35
C THR A 414 -4.57 -6.02 18.13
N CYS A 415 -3.45 -6.13 18.85
CA CYS A 415 -3.18 -7.29 19.70
C CYS A 415 -4.18 -7.38 20.87
N LEU A 416 -4.91 -8.50 20.97
CA LEU A 416 -5.81 -8.84 22.10
C LEU A 416 -5.09 -9.20 23.39
N SER A 417 -3.91 -9.79 23.27
CA SER A 417 -3.16 -10.26 24.41
C SER A 417 -1.67 -10.26 24.09
N ASN A 418 -0.91 -9.93 25.12
CA ASN A 418 0.54 -9.82 25.09
C ASN A 418 1.25 -11.17 24.82
N TRP A 419 0.53 -12.29 24.74
CA TRP A 419 1.09 -13.64 24.54
C TRP A 419 1.72 -13.84 23.15
N LYS A 420 1.18 -13.18 22.12
CA LYS A 420 1.68 -13.20 20.73
C LYS A 420 2.49 -11.96 20.35
N SER A 421 2.47 -10.91 21.17
CA SER A 421 3.28 -9.72 20.92
C SER A 421 4.74 -10.06 21.21
N GLN A 422 5.63 -9.92 20.22
CA GLN A 422 7.08 -10.10 20.41
C GLN A 422 7.69 -9.08 21.40
N CYS A 423 6.89 -8.17 21.96
CA CYS A 423 7.33 -7.12 22.86
C CYS A 423 6.24 -6.72 23.86
N LEU A 424 6.37 -7.20 25.10
CA LEU A 424 5.42 -7.05 26.21
C LEU A 424 5.37 -5.63 26.83
N GLN A 425 6.28 -4.73 26.45
CA GLN A 425 6.48 -3.42 27.10
C GLN A 425 5.81 -2.25 26.36
N ARG A 426 4.92 -2.52 25.41
CA ARG A 426 4.30 -1.50 24.55
C ARG A 426 3.08 -0.79 25.17
N LYS A 427 2.86 -0.94 26.48
CA LYS A 427 1.59 -0.60 27.16
C LYS A 427 1.11 0.85 26.94
N GLU A 428 1.99 1.84 26.93
CA GLU A 428 1.59 3.25 26.75
C GLU A 428 1.26 3.61 25.29
N LYS A 429 2.05 3.12 24.33
CA LYS A 429 1.81 3.31 22.89
C LYS A 429 0.63 2.50 22.35
N ASP A 430 0.16 1.51 23.12
CA ASP A 430 -1.02 0.73 22.75
C ASP A 430 -2.35 1.34 23.21
N SER A 431 -2.32 2.46 23.95
CA SER A 431 -3.54 3.19 24.34
C SER A 431 -4.32 3.69 23.12
N LEU A 432 -5.65 3.74 23.27
CA LEU A 432 -6.54 4.16 22.19
C LEU A 432 -6.30 5.61 21.79
N ASP A 433 -5.99 6.49 22.75
CA ASP A 433 -5.76 7.92 22.53
C ASP A 433 -4.49 8.18 21.70
N VAL A 434 -3.39 7.50 22.06
CA VAL A 434 -2.12 7.61 21.30
C VAL A 434 -2.31 7.07 19.88
N LYS A 435 -3.02 5.95 19.70
CA LYS A 435 -3.34 5.40 18.38
C LYS A 435 -4.22 6.34 17.57
N ALA A 436 -5.24 6.93 18.18
CA ALA A 436 -6.13 7.88 17.53
C ALA A 436 -5.35 9.10 17.03
N LYS A 437 -4.48 9.68 17.86
CA LYS A 437 -3.63 10.82 17.48
C LYS A 437 -2.65 10.49 16.36
N ASP A 438 -1.98 9.34 16.45
CA ASP A 438 -1.04 8.86 15.41
C ASP A 438 -1.76 8.68 14.06
N ILE A 439 -2.90 8.00 14.06
CA ILE A 439 -3.66 7.76 12.83
C ILE A 439 -4.24 9.07 12.28
N LEU A 440 -4.77 9.95 13.13
CA LEU A 440 -5.30 11.24 12.71
C LEU A 440 -4.21 12.08 12.02
N GLN A 441 -3.01 12.14 12.58
CA GLN A 441 -1.88 12.83 11.97
C GLN A 441 -1.53 12.25 10.59
N LYS A 442 -1.53 10.92 10.45
CA LYS A 442 -1.27 10.25 9.16
C LYS A 442 -2.36 10.51 8.12
N LEU A 443 -3.63 10.57 8.54
CA LEU A 443 -4.73 10.91 7.65
C LEU A 443 -4.68 12.38 7.20
N LEU A 444 -4.27 13.29 8.08
CA LEU A 444 -4.02 14.69 7.72
C LEU A 444 -2.91 14.83 6.67
N LEU A 445 -1.82 14.04 6.78
CA LEU A 445 -0.78 13.97 5.74
C LEU A 445 -1.34 13.47 4.38
N SER A 446 -2.35 12.60 4.42
CA SER A 446 -3.11 12.14 3.24
C SER A 446 -4.17 13.14 2.76
N LYS A 447 -4.19 14.37 3.31
CA LYS A 447 -5.18 15.42 2.99
C LYS A 447 -6.63 14.99 3.23
N ILE A 448 -6.85 14.12 4.20
CA ILE A 448 -8.19 13.75 4.66
C ILE A 448 -8.79 14.94 5.41
N GLY A 449 -10.07 15.23 5.16
CA GLY A 449 -10.77 16.40 5.72
C GLY A 449 -11.06 17.49 4.69
N GLU A 450 -10.37 17.49 3.55
CA GLU A 450 -10.62 18.47 2.46
C GLU A 450 -11.94 18.18 1.72
N ARG A 451 -12.45 16.94 1.80
CA ARG A 451 -13.71 16.47 1.20
C ARG A 451 -14.57 15.69 2.20
N PRO A 452 -15.86 15.43 1.93
CA PRO A 452 -16.70 14.64 2.81
C PRO A 452 -16.08 13.28 3.14
N ILE A 453 -16.25 12.80 4.36
CA ILE A 453 -15.65 11.56 4.85
C ILE A 453 -16.75 10.56 5.21
N VAL A 454 -16.62 9.33 4.72
CA VAL A 454 -17.43 8.19 5.13
C VAL A 454 -16.52 7.22 5.88
N TRP A 455 -16.84 6.93 7.13
CA TRP A 455 -16.12 5.95 7.93
C TRP A 455 -16.80 4.59 7.83
N VAL A 456 -16.03 3.58 7.45
CA VAL A 456 -16.45 2.18 7.50
C VAL A 456 -15.58 1.49 8.53
N ALA A 457 -16.14 1.19 9.69
CA ALA A 457 -15.41 0.67 10.82
C ALA A 457 -15.96 -0.69 11.26
N HIS A 458 -15.07 -1.57 11.72
CA HIS A 458 -15.44 -2.88 12.25
C HIS A 458 -15.03 -3.00 13.72
N SER A 459 -15.95 -3.40 14.61
CA SER A 459 -15.66 -3.66 16.04
C SER A 459 -14.86 -2.53 16.71
N MET A 460 -13.68 -2.81 17.30
CA MET A 460 -12.80 -1.82 17.94
C MET A 460 -12.37 -0.69 17.01
N GLY A 461 -12.38 -0.89 15.69
CA GLY A 461 -12.16 0.19 14.72
C GLY A 461 -13.18 1.31 14.90
N GLY A 462 -14.42 0.99 15.29
CA GLY A 462 -15.44 2.01 15.58
C GLY A 462 -15.14 2.81 16.84
N LEU A 463 -14.54 2.19 17.87
CA LEU A 463 -14.07 2.89 19.06
C LEU A 463 -12.90 3.83 18.74
N LEU A 464 -11.97 3.36 17.92
CA LEU A 464 -10.85 4.17 17.44
C LEU A 464 -11.35 5.39 16.63
N VAL A 465 -12.33 5.19 15.73
CA VAL A 465 -12.95 6.30 14.99
C VAL A 465 -13.62 7.29 15.94
N LYS A 466 -14.38 6.82 16.94
CA LYS A 466 -14.97 7.69 17.96
C LYS A 466 -13.91 8.49 18.72
N GLN A 467 -12.81 7.85 19.12
CA GLN A 467 -11.71 8.55 19.78
C GLN A 467 -11.07 9.60 18.87
N MET A 468 -10.82 9.28 17.59
CA MET A 468 -10.33 10.27 16.62
C MET A 468 -11.28 11.47 16.47
N LEU A 469 -12.61 11.24 16.48
CA LEU A 469 -13.60 12.31 16.44
C LEU A 469 -13.55 13.21 17.69
N VAL A 470 -13.37 12.62 18.87
CA VAL A 470 -13.22 13.38 20.13
C VAL A 470 -11.96 14.23 20.10
N GLU A 471 -10.83 13.64 19.70
CA GLU A 471 -9.55 14.36 19.57
C GLU A 471 -9.64 15.50 18.54
N ALA A 472 -10.28 15.25 17.39
CA ALA A 472 -10.50 16.27 16.38
C ALA A 472 -11.43 17.39 16.85
N ALA A 473 -12.47 17.07 17.63
CA ALA A 473 -13.39 18.06 18.21
C ALA A 473 -12.71 18.94 19.27
N ALA A 474 -11.74 18.39 20.00
CA ALA A 474 -10.94 19.12 20.99
C ALA A 474 -9.79 19.92 20.37
N SER A 475 -9.41 19.62 19.13
CA SER A 475 -8.34 20.30 18.42
C SER A 475 -8.71 21.75 18.05
N THR A 476 -7.69 22.61 18.04
CA THR A 476 -7.79 23.97 17.49
C THR A 476 -7.45 24.01 16.00
N ASP A 477 -6.92 22.92 15.44
CA ASP A 477 -6.72 22.79 14.00
C ASP A 477 -8.07 22.85 13.30
N GLU A 478 -8.15 23.70 12.28
CA GLU A 478 -9.36 23.80 11.51
C GLU A 478 -9.56 22.57 10.62
N LYS A 479 -8.50 21.86 10.21
CA LYS A 479 -8.63 20.58 9.47
C LYS A 479 -9.08 19.47 10.40
#